data_AF-A0A285V843-F1
#
_entry.id   AF-A0A285V843-F1
#
_cell.length_a   1.000
_cell.length_b   1.000
_cell.length_c   1.000
_cell.angle_alpha   90.00
_cell.angle_beta   90.00
_cell.angle_gamma   90.00
#
_symmetry.space_group_name_H-M   'P 1'
#
loop_
_entity.id
_entity.type
_entity.pdbx_description
1 polymer ?
#
loop_
_entity_poly.entity_id
_entity_poly.type
_entity_poly.pdbx_seq_one_letter_code
_entity_poly.pdbx_strand_id
1 'polypeptide(L)'
;MAKSRKKQRRSAGQRPPTPEDELLEALADALESPTPGPLLAIAGTLLSATVGEVAPPVTELVAGLDDFDRPETAAALLAIATLTGDVELRSRLRREIGAAGQVLPRWLADLDRTEPGDRAVQISSVYGEVDHLLVSATVPGSHPLTAVVRVDNELGGYATDGFLVEQPLDAVVPQILENAGPDAAAHDLPTVDARARIEVALRDLPGAGREEDWTEQRALIAWLAGLLPPGGEVPDSELSDDELAGIAQDFLGSAVGTAWSTADLRPLLDDVLASASGNGRGDPLIWSPHNVQRLLDPELWFLDAETPSLERAPELLRDLIRYGHAERGLRPELTRIALAAVDSAATAFVAAVRRLAEDDADPE
;
A
#
# COMPACT_ATOMS: atom_id res chain seq x y z
N MET A 1 4.83 -39.63 -48.44
CA MET A 1 6.24 -39.58 -47.98
C MET A 1 7.06 -39.08 -49.17
N ALA A 2 7.91 -38.05 -49.16
CA ALA A 2 8.55 -37.29 -48.11
C ALA A 2 8.57 -35.79 -48.51
N LYS A 3 8.43 -34.87 -47.54
CA LYS A 3 8.60 -33.43 -47.77
C LYS A 3 9.87 -32.95 -47.07
N SER A 4 10.73 -32.35 -47.88
CA SER A 4 11.99 -31.69 -47.55
C SER A 4 11.80 -30.65 -46.44
N ARG A 5 12.52 -30.80 -45.33
CA ARG A 5 12.65 -29.81 -44.26
C ARG A 5 13.71 -28.78 -44.69
N LYS A 6 13.27 -27.55 -44.99
CA LYS A 6 14.13 -26.37 -45.12
C LYS A 6 14.82 -26.13 -43.77
N LYS A 7 16.13 -26.38 -43.72
CA LYS A 7 17.02 -25.98 -42.62
C LYS A 7 17.13 -24.45 -42.63
N GLN A 8 16.44 -23.78 -41.72
CA GLN A 8 16.76 -22.41 -41.33
C GLN A 8 18.20 -22.40 -40.80
N ARG A 9 19.10 -21.71 -41.50
CA ARG A 9 20.45 -21.40 -41.02
C ARG A 9 20.29 -20.46 -39.83
N ARG A 10 20.36 -20.99 -38.61
CA ARG A 10 20.66 -20.21 -37.41
C ARG A 10 22.02 -19.57 -37.63
N SER A 11 22.11 -18.23 -37.56
CA SER A 11 23.39 -17.53 -37.55
C SER A 11 24.16 -18.01 -36.31
N ALA A 12 25.35 -18.54 -36.55
CA ALA A 12 26.32 -18.82 -35.51
C ALA A 12 27.10 -17.52 -35.27
N GLY A 13 27.04 -16.97 -34.06
CA GLY A 13 27.94 -15.87 -33.67
C GLY A 13 27.46 -14.86 -32.63
N GLN A 14 26.20 -14.87 -32.17
CA GLN A 14 25.80 -13.98 -31.08
C GLN A 14 26.15 -14.62 -29.74
N ARG A 15 27.09 -13.99 -29.02
CA ARG A 15 27.31 -14.21 -27.59
C ARG A 15 25.98 -13.92 -26.88
N PRO A 16 25.55 -14.73 -25.88
CA PRO A 16 24.39 -14.37 -25.09
C PRO A 16 24.63 -12.97 -24.47
N PRO A 17 23.62 -12.08 -24.49
CA PRO A 17 23.76 -10.75 -23.94
C PRO A 17 24.13 -10.84 -22.46
N THR A 18 24.98 -9.93 -21.99
CA THR A 18 25.26 -9.78 -20.56
C THR A 18 24.13 -8.99 -19.89
N PRO A 19 23.96 -9.07 -18.56
CA PRO A 19 23.00 -8.20 -17.86
C PRO A 19 23.23 -6.71 -18.11
N GLU A 20 24.48 -6.29 -18.32
CA GLU A 20 24.84 -4.92 -18.69
C GLU A 20 24.34 -4.57 -20.10
N ASP A 21 24.49 -5.48 -21.07
CA ASP A 21 23.97 -5.28 -22.43
C ASP A 21 22.44 -5.17 -22.42
N GLU A 22 21.76 -6.00 -21.60
CA GLU A 22 20.30 -5.97 -21.43
C GLU A 22 19.81 -4.66 -20.79
N LEU A 23 20.52 -4.16 -19.76
CA LEU A 23 20.20 -2.86 -19.15
C LEU A 23 20.38 -1.71 -20.14
N LEU A 24 21.47 -1.71 -20.90
CA LEU A 24 21.74 -0.66 -21.90
C LEU A 24 20.69 -0.68 -23.02
N GLU A 25 20.26 -1.87 -23.47
CA GLU A 25 19.17 -2.01 -24.45
C GLU A 25 17.84 -1.50 -23.87
N ALA A 26 17.50 -1.85 -22.63
CA ALA A 26 16.30 -1.35 -21.96
C ALA A 26 16.31 0.18 -21.78
N LEU A 27 17.46 0.77 -21.42
CA LEU A 27 17.62 2.22 -21.32
C LEU A 27 17.49 2.91 -22.67
N ALA A 28 18.02 2.32 -23.74
CA ALA A 28 17.88 2.84 -25.09
C ALA A 28 16.41 2.84 -25.53
N ASP A 29 15.72 1.71 -25.37
CA ASP A 29 14.30 1.57 -25.69
C ASP A 29 13.44 2.55 -24.88
N ALA A 30 13.75 2.72 -23.60
CA ALA A 30 13.06 3.67 -22.72
C ALA A 30 13.30 5.14 -23.10
N LEU A 31 14.50 5.48 -23.59
CA LEU A 31 14.82 6.82 -24.07
C LEU A 31 14.10 7.16 -25.38
N GLU A 32 13.88 6.16 -26.24
CA GLU A 32 13.13 6.30 -27.48
C GLU A 32 11.60 6.37 -27.25
N SER A 33 11.13 6.03 -26.05
CA SER A 33 9.71 6.10 -25.69
C SER A 33 9.14 7.51 -25.86
N PRO A 34 7.91 7.65 -26.40
CA PRO A 34 7.22 8.94 -26.48
C PRO A 34 6.74 9.45 -25.11
N THR A 35 6.79 8.61 -24.07
CA THR A 35 6.33 8.92 -22.71
C THR A 35 7.42 8.70 -21.68
N PRO A 36 7.43 9.44 -20.55
CA PRO A 36 8.51 9.39 -19.57
C PRO A 36 8.55 8.10 -18.73
N GLY A 37 7.44 7.38 -18.63
CA GLY A 37 7.22 6.24 -17.75
C GLY A 37 8.27 5.14 -17.84
N PRO A 38 8.61 4.62 -19.04
CA PRO A 38 9.61 3.56 -19.17
C PRO A 38 10.98 3.95 -18.58
N LEU A 39 11.47 5.17 -18.84
CA LEU A 39 12.77 5.61 -18.32
C LEU A 39 12.70 5.85 -16.81
N LEU A 40 11.61 6.43 -16.32
CA LEU A 40 11.40 6.65 -14.89
C LEU A 40 11.29 5.34 -14.12
N ALA A 41 10.60 4.33 -14.68
CA ALA A 41 10.51 3.00 -14.09
C ALA A 41 11.89 2.37 -13.91
N ILE A 42 12.72 2.34 -14.96
CA ILE A 42 14.09 1.82 -14.87
C ILE A 42 14.91 2.60 -13.83
N ALA A 43 14.82 3.93 -13.80
CA ALA A 43 15.49 4.74 -12.79
C ALA A 43 15.03 4.43 -11.36
N GLY A 44 13.75 4.14 -11.16
CA GLY A 44 13.17 3.67 -9.90
C GLY A 44 13.74 2.32 -9.47
N THR A 45 13.77 1.34 -10.37
CA THR A 45 14.37 0.01 -10.14
C THR A 45 15.87 0.11 -9.84
N LEU A 46 16.61 0.99 -10.51
CA LEU A 46 18.04 1.20 -10.19
C LEU A 46 18.21 1.80 -8.78
N LEU A 47 17.34 2.73 -8.39
CA LEU A 47 17.35 3.31 -7.04
C LEU A 47 16.96 2.29 -5.97
N SER A 48 16.04 1.36 -6.26
CA SER A 48 15.62 0.33 -5.31
C SER A 48 16.78 -0.58 -4.90
N ALA A 49 17.71 -0.87 -5.83
CA ALA A 49 18.93 -1.63 -5.56
C ALA A 49 19.89 -0.94 -4.57
N THR A 50 19.69 0.33 -4.26
CA THR A 50 20.50 1.12 -3.30
C THR A 50 19.90 1.15 -1.89
N VAL A 51 18.77 0.48 -1.68
CA VAL A 51 18.05 0.45 -0.40
C VAL A 51 18.28 -0.89 0.30
N GLY A 52 18.78 -0.86 1.53
CA GLY A 52 19.00 -2.05 2.37
C GLY A 52 20.33 -2.01 3.15
N GLU A 53 20.48 -2.86 4.16
CA GLU A 53 21.67 -2.84 5.05
C GLU A 53 23.01 -3.12 4.33
N VAL A 54 22.96 -3.88 3.24
CA VAL A 54 24.14 -4.28 2.44
C VAL A 54 24.10 -3.64 1.04
N ALA A 55 23.17 -2.72 0.80
CA ALA A 55 23.01 -2.10 -0.51
C ALA A 55 24.11 -1.07 -0.79
N PRO A 56 24.61 -0.98 -2.04
CA PRO A 56 25.57 0.05 -2.42
C PRO A 56 24.92 1.45 -2.31
N PRO A 57 25.69 2.48 -1.93
CA PRO A 57 25.16 3.84 -1.92
C PRO A 57 24.84 4.31 -3.35
N VAL A 58 23.90 5.24 -3.48
CA VAL A 58 23.54 5.88 -4.76
C VAL A 58 24.76 6.43 -5.51
N THR A 59 25.79 6.88 -4.80
CA THR A 59 27.05 7.36 -5.40
C THR A 59 27.80 6.30 -6.18
N GLU A 60 27.73 5.03 -5.77
CA GLU A 60 28.36 3.90 -6.46
C GLU A 60 27.57 3.52 -7.72
N LEU A 61 26.23 3.51 -7.64
CA LEU A 61 25.36 3.37 -8.81
C LEU A 61 25.63 4.46 -9.85
N VAL A 62 25.75 5.72 -9.41
CA VAL A 62 26.04 6.86 -10.28
C VAL A 62 27.40 6.68 -10.97
N ALA A 63 28.43 6.27 -10.23
CA ALA A 63 29.76 6.02 -10.81
C ALA A 63 29.72 4.90 -11.86
N GLY A 64 29.02 3.80 -11.58
CA GLY A 64 28.91 2.67 -12.51
C GLY A 64 28.22 3.03 -13.83
N LEU A 65 27.20 3.89 -13.82
CA LEU A 65 26.52 4.34 -15.05
C LEU A 65 27.34 5.38 -15.84
N ASP A 66 28.12 6.21 -15.14
CA ASP A 66 28.95 7.26 -15.75
C ASP A 66 30.08 6.67 -16.62
N ASP A 67 30.59 5.49 -16.24
CA ASP A 67 31.66 4.79 -16.96
C ASP A 67 31.33 4.44 -18.43
N PHE A 68 30.04 4.41 -18.81
CA PHE A 68 29.63 4.01 -20.15
C PHE A 68 29.67 5.14 -21.18
N ASP A 69 29.62 6.42 -20.76
CA ASP A 69 29.62 7.62 -21.62
C ASP A 69 28.67 7.52 -22.82
N ARG A 70 27.38 7.21 -22.57
CA ARG A 70 26.34 7.07 -23.60
C ARG A 70 25.08 7.89 -23.26
N PRO A 71 24.26 8.32 -24.25
CA PRO A 71 23.12 9.20 -23.97
C PRO A 71 22.03 8.56 -23.09
N GLU A 72 21.89 7.24 -23.12
CA GLU A 72 20.91 6.44 -22.37
C GLU A 72 21.32 6.33 -20.90
N THR A 73 22.62 6.14 -20.61
CA THR A 73 23.13 6.19 -19.23
C THR A 73 23.11 7.60 -18.68
N ALA A 74 23.42 8.60 -19.50
CA ALA A 74 23.29 10.01 -19.12
C ALA A 74 21.82 10.40 -18.83
N ALA A 75 20.87 9.86 -19.60
CA ALA A 75 19.43 10.04 -19.36
C ALA A 75 19.00 9.42 -18.03
N ALA A 76 19.43 8.18 -17.75
CA ALA A 76 19.18 7.50 -16.48
C ALA A 76 19.75 8.28 -15.29
N LEU A 77 21.00 8.75 -15.40
CA LEU A 77 21.66 9.56 -14.37
C LEU A 77 20.90 10.87 -14.09
N LEU A 78 20.43 11.56 -15.14
CA LEU A 78 19.65 12.79 -14.98
C LEU A 78 18.28 12.53 -14.32
N ALA A 79 17.64 11.42 -14.65
CA ALA A 79 16.41 10.97 -13.99
C ALA A 79 16.70 10.68 -12.50
N ILE A 80 17.69 9.84 -12.20
CA ILE A 80 18.12 9.49 -10.83
C ILE A 80 18.38 10.75 -9.99
N ALA A 81 19.19 11.69 -10.51
CA ALA A 81 19.50 12.94 -9.82
C ALA A 81 18.26 13.81 -9.53
N THR A 82 17.23 13.70 -10.36
CA THR A 82 15.97 14.41 -10.15
C THR A 82 15.09 13.72 -9.12
N LEU A 83 14.99 12.39 -9.18
CA LEU A 83 14.21 11.57 -8.24
C LEU A 83 14.76 11.64 -6.82
N THR A 84 16.10 11.71 -6.67
CA THR A 84 16.76 11.86 -5.36
C THR A 84 16.77 13.30 -4.83
N GLY A 85 16.39 14.28 -5.65
CA GLY A 85 16.44 15.70 -5.29
C GLY A 85 17.86 16.28 -5.23
N ASP A 86 18.87 15.61 -5.77
CA ASP A 86 20.28 16.05 -5.75
C ASP A 86 20.51 17.16 -6.80
N VAL A 87 20.42 18.42 -6.36
CA VAL A 87 20.50 19.61 -7.21
C VAL A 87 21.92 19.78 -7.77
N GLU A 88 22.94 19.47 -6.98
CA GLU A 88 24.36 19.55 -7.35
C GLU A 88 24.71 18.53 -8.43
N LEU A 89 24.31 17.26 -8.24
CA LEU A 89 24.48 16.19 -9.22
C LEU A 89 23.74 16.52 -10.51
N ARG A 90 22.47 16.92 -10.42
CA ARG A 90 21.68 17.33 -11.59
C ARG A 90 22.34 18.46 -12.37
N SER A 91 22.84 19.48 -11.66
CA SER A 91 23.53 20.61 -12.28
C SER A 91 24.84 20.22 -12.94
N ARG A 92 25.57 19.26 -12.36
CA ARG A 92 26.81 18.70 -12.92
C ARG A 92 26.51 17.92 -14.21
N LEU A 93 25.60 16.95 -14.14
CA LEU A 93 25.21 16.11 -15.27
C LEU A 93 24.70 16.94 -16.45
N ARG A 94 23.87 17.95 -16.21
CA ARG A 94 23.39 18.87 -17.28
C ARG A 94 24.54 19.55 -18.03
N ARG A 95 25.62 19.93 -17.33
CA ARG A 95 26.80 20.54 -17.98
C ARG A 95 27.60 19.51 -18.78
N GLU A 96 27.78 18.31 -18.23
CA GLU A 96 28.51 17.22 -18.87
C GLU A 96 27.81 16.76 -20.15
N ILE A 97 26.50 16.49 -20.08
CA ILE A 97 25.64 16.17 -21.23
C ILE A 97 25.76 17.23 -22.33
N GLY A 98 25.68 18.51 -21.95
CA GLY A 98 25.81 19.63 -22.90
C GLY A 98 27.19 19.74 -23.52
N ALA A 99 28.25 19.50 -22.74
CA ALA A 99 29.64 19.51 -23.23
C ALA A 99 29.94 18.32 -24.16
N ALA A 100 29.34 17.16 -23.90
CA ALA A 100 29.41 15.97 -24.74
C ALA A 100 28.58 16.10 -26.03
N GLY A 101 27.70 17.09 -26.13
CA GLY A 101 26.82 17.28 -27.29
C GLY A 101 25.70 16.24 -27.39
N GLN A 102 25.41 15.54 -26.28
CA GLN A 102 24.33 14.56 -26.20
C GLN A 102 22.97 15.29 -26.22
N VAL A 103 22.02 14.75 -26.97
CA VAL A 103 20.68 15.33 -27.12
C VAL A 103 19.69 14.44 -26.38
N LEU A 104 19.07 15.01 -25.33
CA LEU A 104 18.06 14.32 -24.52
C LEU A 104 16.66 14.88 -24.79
N PRO A 105 15.60 14.09 -24.53
CA PRO A 105 14.23 14.58 -24.59
C PRO A 105 14.03 15.80 -23.70
N ARG A 106 13.25 16.77 -24.21
CA ARG A 106 13.00 18.03 -23.49
C ARG A 106 12.33 17.81 -22.14
N TRP A 107 11.40 16.85 -22.05
CA TRP A 107 10.71 16.53 -20.80
C TRP A 107 11.69 16.13 -19.69
N LEU A 108 12.76 15.41 -20.05
CA LEU A 108 13.78 14.95 -19.12
C LEU A 108 14.72 16.10 -18.70
N ALA A 109 15.08 16.95 -19.66
CA ALA A 109 15.88 18.14 -19.39
C ALA A 109 15.18 19.09 -18.40
N ASP A 110 13.85 19.18 -18.45
CA ASP A 110 13.02 20.03 -17.60
C ASP A 110 12.36 19.25 -16.43
N LEU A 111 12.71 17.97 -16.18
CA LEU A 111 11.98 17.08 -15.24
C LEU A 111 11.82 17.65 -13.82
N ASP A 112 12.78 18.46 -13.36
CA ASP A 112 12.72 19.16 -12.06
C ASP A 112 11.65 20.25 -11.98
N ARG A 113 10.99 20.56 -13.10
CA ARG A 113 9.85 21.48 -13.22
C ARG A 113 8.52 20.75 -13.32
N THR A 114 8.48 19.48 -12.95
CA THR A 114 7.22 18.72 -12.86
C THR A 114 6.26 19.43 -11.92
N GLU A 115 5.04 19.65 -12.38
CA GLU A 115 4.01 20.39 -11.63
C GLU A 115 3.10 19.40 -10.89
N PRO A 116 2.97 19.49 -9.56
CA PRO A 116 2.04 18.64 -8.82
C PRO A 116 0.60 18.96 -9.22
N GLY A 117 -0.26 17.94 -9.22
CA GLY A 117 -1.71 18.11 -9.32
C GLY A 117 -2.25 18.87 -8.10
N ASP A 118 -3.37 19.58 -8.31
CA ASP A 118 -4.08 20.33 -7.26
C ASP A 118 -5.00 19.45 -6.40
N ARG A 119 -5.23 18.20 -6.84
CA ARG A 119 -6.13 17.24 -6.24
C ARG A 119 -5.42 15.94 -5.89
N ALA A 120 -5.73 15.40 -4.71
CA ALA A 120 -5.44 14.03 -4.32
C ALA A 120 -6.74 13.31 -3.97
N VAL A 121 -6.77 12.00 -4.13
CA VAL A 121 -7.96 11.18 -3.90
C VAL A 121 -7.59 10.00 -3.01
N GLN A 122 -8.45 9.70 -2.05
CA GLN A 122 -8.43 8.46 -1.30
C GLN A 122 -9.57 7.57 -1.77
N ILE A 123 -9.29 6.30 -2.04
CA ILE A 123 -10.30 5.27 -2.28
C ILE A 123 -10.24 4.28 -1.13
N SER A 124 -11.34 4.14 -0.40
CA SER A 124 -11.44 3.25 0.76
C SER A 124 -12.62 2.29 0.57
N SER A 125 -12.45 1.05 1.01
CA SER A 125 -13.59 0.16 1.20
C SER A 125 -14.37 0.58 2.45
N VAL A 126 -15.63 0.17 2.53
CA VAL A 126 -16.47 0.34 3.73
C VAL A 126 -15.85 -0.25 5.00
N TYR A 127 -14.95 -1.24 4.88
CA TYR A 127 -14.27 -1.84 6.04
C TYR A 127 -13.04 -1.05 6.51
N GLY A 128 -12.49 -0.17 5.67
CA GLY A 128 -11.34 0.67 6.06
C GLY A 128 -10.01 -0.07 6.24
N GLU A 129 -9.94 -1.34 5.86
CA GLU A 129 -8.73 -2.19 5.98
C GLU A 129 -7.60 -1.69 5.06
N VAL A 130 -7.97 -1.24 3.87
CA VAL A 130 -7.05 -0.81 2.82
C VAL A 130 -7.53 0.49 2.20
N ASP A 131 -6.61 1.43 2.09
CA ASP A 131 -6.80 2.67 1.36
C ASP A 131 -5.93 2.69 0.11
N HIS A 132 -6.44 3.24 -0.99
CA HIS A 132 -5.61 3.67 -2.10
C HIS A 132 -5.48 5.18 -2.05
N LEU A 133 -4.25 5.68 -1.94
CA LEU A 133 -3.93 7.10 -2.03
C LEU A 133 -3.45 7.41 -3.44
N LEU A 134 -4.13 8.33 -4.11
CA LEU A 134 -3.84 8.73 -5.47
C LEU A 134 -3.40 10.19 -5.50
N VAL A 135 -2.20 10.41 -6.04
CA VAL A 135 -1.63 11.74 -6.26
C VAL A 135 -1.16 11.84 -7.69
N SER A 136 -1.29 13.01 -8.30
CA SER A 136 -0.91 13.21 -9.70
C SER A 136 0.10 14.34 -9.85
N ALA A 137 0.80 14.33 -10.97
CA ALA A 137 1.67 15.40 -11.42
C ALA A 137 1.69 15.45 -12.94
N THR A 138 2.10 16.59 -13.49
CA THR A 138 2.30 16.78 -14.93
C THR A 138 3.78 17.02 -15.20
N VAL A 139 4.42 16.05 -15.84
CA VAL A 139 5.79 16.17 -16.32
C VAL A 139 5.81 17.13 -17.54
N PRO A 140 6.87 17.94 -17.71
CA PRO A 140 6.96 18.87 -18.84
C PRO A 140 6.76 18.17 -20.19
N GLY A 141 6.07 18.84 -21.11
CA GLY A 141 5.57 18.20 -22.33
C GLY A 141 4.15 17.64 -22.19
N SER A 142 3.47 17.96 -21.08
CA SER A 142 2.07 17.56 -20.81
C SER A 142 1.91 16.06 -20.68
N HIS A 143 2.87 15.39 -20.03
CA HIS A 143 2.80 13.97 -19.71
C HIS A 143 2.20 13.79 -18.31
N PRO A 144 0.93 13.38 -18.18
CA PRO A 144 0.31 13.17 -16.89
C PRO A 144 0.86 11.90 -16.24
N LEU A 145 1.11 11.97 -14.94
CA LEU A 145 1.50 10.85 -14.10
C LEU A 145 0.58 10.80 -12.88
N THR A 146 0.09 9.61 -12.54
CA THR A 146 -0.67 9.35 -11.32
C THR A 146 -0.02 8.21 -10.56
N ALA A 147 0.41 8.47 -9.33
CA ALA A 147 0.82 7.43 -8.40
C ALA A 147 -0.40 6.88 -7.68
N VAL A 148 -0.48 5.56 -7.57
CA VAL A 148 -1.46 4.84 -6.77
C VAL A 148 -0.69 4.12 -5.67
N VAL A 149 -0.98 4.42 -4.41
CA VAL A 149 -0.32 3.82 -3.25
C VAL A 149 -1.35 3.04 -2.45
N ARG A 150 -1.18 1.71 -2.37
CA ARG A 150 -2.01 0.84 -1.53
C ARG A 150 -1.46 0.86 -0.11
N VAL A 151 -2.24 1.43 0.80
CA VAL A 151 -1.94 1.55 2.22
C VAL A 151 -2.78 0.54 2.99
N ASP A 152 -2.10 -0.35 3.70
CA ASP A 152 -2.72 -1.33 4.57
C ASP A 152 -2.82 -0.75 5.98
N ASN A 153 -4.05 -0.48 6.39
CA ASN A 153 -4.32 0.15 7.67
C ASN A 153 -4.18 -0.86 8.81
N GLU A 154 -4.42 -2.15 8.59
CA GLU A 154 -4.27 -3.21 9.61
C GLU A 154 -2.80 -3.39 10.00
N LEU A 155 -1.88 -3.08 9.09
CA LEU A 155 -0.45 -3.04 9.39
C LEU A 155 0.02 -1.74 10.07
N GLY A 156 -0.88 -0.81 10.39
CA GLY A 156 -0.54 0.51 10.97
C GLY A 156 -0.41 1.62 9.91
N GLY A 157 -1.02 1.43 8.74
CA GLY A 157 -1.03 2.43 7.66
C GLY A 157 0.25 2.42 6.82
N TYR A 158 0.86 1.24 6.64
CA TYR A 158 2.03 1.10 5.77
C TYR A 158 1.63 0.83 4.34
N ALA A 159 2.44 1.32 3.40
CA ALA A 159 2.26 0.97 2.02
C ALA A 159 2.74 -0.46 1.78
N THR A 160 1.86 -1.28 1.21
CA THR A 160 2.14 -2.67 0.84
C THR A 160 2.46 -2.81 -0.64
N ASP A 161 1.91 -1.91 -1.45
CA ASP A 161 2.05 -1.90 -2.90
C ASP A 161 1.86 -0.47 -3.43
N GLY A 162 2.30 -0.23 -4.65
CA GLY A 162 2.08 1.01 -5.35
C GLY A 162 2.73 1.04 -6.72
N PHE A 163 2.11 1.78 -7.62
CA PHE A 163 2.53 1.85 -9.01
C PHE A 163 2.23 3.21 -9.61
N LEU A 164 2.85 3.47 -10.76
CA LEU A 164 2.69 4.68 -11.53
C LEU A 164 1.85 4.40 -12.78
N VAL A 165 0.95 5.32 -13.12
CA VAL A 165 0.16 5.28 -14.35
C VAL A 165 0.37 6.56 -15.14
N GLU A 166 0.67 6.43 -16.44
CA GLU A 166 0.83 7.56 -17.37
C GLU A 166 -0.51 8.12 -17.86
N GLN A 167 -1.41 8.41 -16.92
CA GLN A 167 -2.75 8.91 -17.16
C GLN A 167 -3.10 9.98 -16.13
N PRO A 168 -3.99 10.93 -16.46
CA PRO A 168 -4.46 11.92 -15.49
C PRO A 168 -5.30 11.26 -14.40
N LEU A 169 -5.32 11.86 -13.21
CA LEU A 169 -6.02 11.36 -12.03
C LEU A 169 -7.48 10.97 -12.31
N ASP A 170 -8.20 11.81 -13.06
CA ASP A 170 -9.62 11.60 -13.39
C ASP A 170 -9.86 10.36 -14.28
N ALA A 171 -8.85 9.89 -15.00
CA ALA A 171 -8.94 8.64 -15.77
C ALA A 171 -8.61 7.41 -14.90
N VAL A 172 -7.74 7.56 -13.90
CA VAL A 172 -7.28 6.45 -13.03
C VAL A 172 -8.29 6.14 -11.92
N VAL A 173 -8.87 7.16 -11.28
CA VAL A 173 -9.82 6.99 -10.16
C VAL A 173 -10.96 6.02 -10.49
N PRO A 174 -11.67 6.11 -11.63
CA PRO A 174 -12.73 5.17 -11.98
C PRO A 174 -12.25 3.72 -12.14
N GLN A 175 -11.04 3.51 -12.66
CA GLN A 175 -10.46 2.17 -12.85
C GLN A 175 -10.15 1.51 -11.51
N ILE A 176 -9.60 2.27 -10.56
CA ILE A 176 -9.33 1.76 -9.21
C ILE A 176 -10.64 1.49 -8.46
N LEU A 177 -11.64 2.37 -8.58
CA LEU A 177 -12.96 2.14 -7.99
C LEU A 177 -13.65 0.88 -8.53
N GLU A 178 -13.58 0.65 -9.85
CA GLU A 178 -14.16 -0.54 -10.48
C GLU A 178 -13.53 -1.82 -9.91
N ASN A 179 -12.20 -1.84 -9.75
CA ASN A 179 -11.47 -2.97 -9.17
C ASN A 179 -11.73 -3.15 -7.67
N ALA A 180 -11.89 -2.06 -6.91
CA ALA A 180 -12.17 -2.10 -5.48
C ALA A 180 -13.60 -2.58 -5.15
N GLY A 181 -14.52 -2.46 -6.11
CA GLY A 181 -15.87 -2.99 -6.01
C GLY A 181 -16.91 -1.98 -5.51
N PRO A 182 -18.19 -2.40 -5.41
CA PRO A 182 -19.33 -1.50 -5.25
C PRO A 182 -19.48 -0.89 -3.85
N ASP A 183 -18.66 -1.33 -2.90
CA ASP A 183 -18.63 -0.86 -1.50
C ASP A 183 -17.40 0.00 -1.22
N ALA A 184 -16.64 0.37 -2.27
CA ALA A 184 -15.58 1.34 -2.20
C ALA A 184 -16.07 2.73 -2.61
N ALA A 185 -15.52 3.76 -1.97
CA ALA A 185 -15.84 5.15 -2.25
C ALA A 185 -14.57 5.98 -2.43
N ALA A 186 -14.62 6.92 -3.37
CA ALA A 186 -13.58 7.91 -3.58
C ALA A 186 -13.92 9.20 -2.84
N HIS A 187 -12.94 9.74 -2.12
CA HIS A 187 -13.04 11.00 -1.41
C HIS A 187 -11.88 11.90 -1.80
N ASP A 188 -12.15 13.19 -1.94
CA ASP A 188 -11.08 14.17 -2.12
C ASP A 188 -10.27 14.27 -0.83
N LEU A 189 -8.96 14.18 -0.96
CA LEU A 189 -8.00 14.31 0.12
C LEU A 189 -7.19 15.59 -0.10
N PRO A 190 -7.02 16.45 0.91
CA PRO A 190 -6.10 17.58 0.79
C PRO A 190 -4.70 17.10 0.40
N THR A 191 -4.07 17.77 -0.56
CA THR A 191 -2.75 17.35 -1.09
C THR A 191 -1.65 17.37 -0.03
N VAL A 192 -1.76 18.27 0.95
CA VAL A 192 -0.89 18.31 2.14
C VAL A 192 -0.99 17.04 2.97
N ASP A 193 -2.21 16.53 3.18
CA ASP A 193 -2.47 15.33 3.98
C ASP A 193 -2.12 14.07 3.18
N ALA A 194 -2.38 14.08 1.87
CA ALA A 194 -1.94 13.03 0.97
C ALA A 194 -0.42 12.83 1.03
N ARG A 195 0.35 13.93 1.01
CA ARG A 195 1.80 13.90 1.20
C ARG A 195 2.17 13.29 2.54
N ALA A 196 1.63 13.82 3.64
CA ALA A 196 1.96 13.36 4.98
C ALA A 196 1.67 11.86 5.16
N ARG A 197 0.52 11.39 4.65
CA ARG A 197 0.14 9.97 4.70
C ARG A 197 1.04 9.09 3.85
N ILE A 198 1.39 9.51 2.63
CA ILE A 198 2.31 8.73 1.78
C ILE A 198 3.70 8.69 2.44
N GLU A 199 4.22 9.80 2.96
CA GLU A 199 5.52 9.81 3.65
C GLU A 199 5.56 8.88 4.88
N VAL A 200 4.46 8.80 5.65
CA VAL A 200 4.32 7.83 6.75
C VAL A 200 4.23 6.40 6.22
N ALA A 201 3.39 6.15 5.22
CA ALA A 201 3.18 4.82 4.64
C ALA A 201 4.45 4.27 3.99
N LEU A 202 5.30 5.15 3.47
CA LEU A 202 6.61 4.82 2.93
C LEU A 202 7.62 4.45 4.04
N ARG A 203 7.35 4.55 5.34
CA ARG A 203 8.34 4.09 6.33
C ARG A 203 8.53 2.56 6.26
N ASP A 204 9.69 2.08 6.71
CA ASP A 204 9.97 0.64 6.70
C ASP A 204 9.23 -0.05 7.84
N LEU A 205 8.42 -1.06 7.52
CA LEU A 205 7.83 -1.96 8.51
C LEU A 205 8.85 -3.07 8.78
N PRO A 206 9.42 -3.17 9.99
CA PRO A 206 10.41 -4.21 10.29
C PRO A 206 9.80 -5.60 10.14
N GLY A 207 10.47 -6.48 9.38
CA GLY A 207 10.09 -7.90 9.26
C GLY A 207 8.93 -8.22 8.31
N ALA A 208 8.30 -7.22 7.69
CA ALA A 208 7.28 -7.48 6.65
C ALA A 208 7.95 -7.76 5.31
N GLY A 209 7.69 -8.94 4.74
CA GLY A 209 8.03 -9.24 3.35
C GLY A 209 7.22 -8.31 2.44
N ARG A 210 7.91 -7.49 1.66
CA ARG A 210 7.30 -6.61 0.66
C ARG A 210 7.29 -7.29 -0.70
N GLU A 211 6.31 -6.95 -1.53
CA GLU A 211 6.31 -7.35 -2.94
C GLU A 211 7.51 -6.69 -3.66
N GLU A 212 8.08 -7.40 -4.64
CA GLU A 212 9.28 -6.95 -5.38
C GLU A 212 9.00 -5.63 -6.12
N ASP A 213 7.86 -5.56 -6.81
CA ASP A 213 7.39 -4.41 -7.60
C ASP A 213 7.28 -3.11 -6.77
N TRP A 214 6.85 -3.21 -5.51
CA TRP A 214 6.76 -2.06 -4.60
C TRP A 214 8.11 -1.38 -4.38
N THR A 215 9.17 -2.18 -4.24
CA THR A 215 10.52 -1.67 -3.94
C THR A 215 11.01 -0.80 -5.10
N GLU A 216 10.68 -1.17 -6.33
CA GLU A 216 11.06 -0.45 -7.56
C GLU A 216 10.33 0.90 -7.71
N GLN A 217 9.05 0.95 -7.33
CA GLN A 217 8.22 2.15 -7.49
C GLN A 217 8.38 3.14 -6.33
N ARG A 218 8.91 2.70 -5.19
CA ARG A 218 9.08 3.48 -3.97
C ARG A 218 9.76 4.84 -4.20
N ALA A 219 10.86 4.87 -4.95
CA ALA A 219 11.61 6.10 -5.19
C ALA A 219 10.80 7.12 -6.03
N LEU A 220 10.05 6.63 -7.03
CA LEU A 220 9.18 7.46 -7.86
C LEU A 220 8.00 8.02 -7.07
N ILE A 221 7.37 7.18 -6.24
CA ILE A 221 6.26 7.59 -5.37
C ILE A 221 6.74 8.61 -4.34
N ALA A 222 7.91 8.38 -3.73
CA ALA A 222 8.53 9.33 -2.80
C ALA A 222 8.81 10.67 -3.47
N TRP A 223 9.37 10.66 -4.69
CA TRP A 223 9.61 11.87 -5.47
C TRP A 223 8.30 12.64 -5.76
N LEU A 224 7.26 11.96 -6.24
CA LEU A 224 5.96 12.57 -6.53
C LEU A 224 5.30 13.15 -5.27
N ALA A 225 5.31 12.42 -4.17
CA ALA A 225 4.82 12.92 -2.89
C ALA A 225 5.61 14.16 -2.42
N GLY A 226 6.92 14.18 -2.66
CA GLY A 226 7.80 15.31 -2.34
C GLY A 226 7.47 16.60 -3.09
N LEU A 227 6.79 16.53 -4.24
CA LEU A 227 6.33 17.70 -5.01
C LEU A 227 5.14 18.41 -4.35
N LEU A 228 4.35 17.68 -3.55
CA LEU A 228 3.18 18.23 -2.87
C LEU A 228 3.61 19.14 -1.70
N PRO A 229 2.76 20.06 -1.21
CA PRO A 229 3.13 20.92 -0.10
C PRO A 229 3.27 20.12 1.22
N PRO A 230 4.28 20.39 2.06
CA PRO A 230 4.47 19.69 3.34
C PRO A 230 3.50 20.18 4.42
N GLY A 231 3.50 19.47 5.57
CA GLY A 231 2.84 19.91 6.80
C GLY A 231 1.38 19.48 6.95
N GLY A 232 0.94 18.45 6.21
CA GLY A 232 -0.36 17.83 6.43
C GLY A 232 -0.42 16.96 7.68
N GLU A 233 -1.62 16.51 7.99
CA GLU A 233 -1.92 15.68 9.14
C GLU A 233 -2.07 14.21 8.75
N VAL A 234 -1.61 13.32 9.62
CA VAL A 234 -1.87 11.89 9.52
C VAL A 234 -2.82 11.56 10.65
N PRO A 235 -4.08 11.17 10.36
CA PRO A 235 -5.03 10.78 11.40
C PRO A 235 -4.45 9.67 12.27
N ASP A 236 -4.57 9.81 13.58
CA ASP A 236 -4.33 8.72 14.51
C ASP A 236 -5.35 7.61 14.24
N SER A 237 -4.85 6.38 14.09
CA SER A 237 -5.68 5.22 13.79
C SER A 237 -6.25 4.55 15.04
N GLU A 238 -5.71 4.86 16.21
CA GLU A 238 -6.10 4.24 17.49
C GLU A 238 -7.14 5.10 18.20
N LEU A 239 -8.27 4.48 18.54
CA LEU A 239 -9.27 5.09 19.42
C LEU A 239 -8.75 5.09 20.86
N SER A 240 -9.02 6.17 21.58
CA SER A 240 -8.75 6.24 23.02
C SER A 240 -9.66 5.32 23.82
N ASP A 241 -9.23 4.93 25.02
CA ASP A 241 -10.03 4.14 25.96
C ASP A 241 -11.40 4.79 26.25
N ASP A 242 -11.44 6.13 26.33
CA ASP A 242 -12.67 6.89 26.56
C ASP A 242 -13.64 6.79 25.37
N GLU A 243 -13.13 6.79 24.13
CA GLU A 243 -13.93 6.61 22.92
C GLU A 243 -14.48 5.18 22.82
N LEU A 244 -13.63 4.17 23.07
CA LEU A 244 -14.06 2.77 23.13
C LEU A 244 -15.11 2.56 24.23
N ALA A 245 -14.91 3.15 25.41
CA ALA A 245 -15.87 3.10 26.50
C ALA A 245 -17.21 3.76 26.11
N GLY A 246 -17.19 4.87 25.37
CA GLY A 246 -18.38 5.51 24.81
C GLY A 246 -19.14 4.57 23.86
N ILE A 247 -18.44 3.95 22.92
CA ILE A 247 -19.02 2.99 21.97
C ILE A 247 -19.63 1.79 22.71
N ALA A 248 -18.94 1.27 23.73
CA ALA A 248 -19.45 0.19 24.57
C ALA A 248 -20.75 0.59 25.28
N GLN A 249 -20.82 1.81 25.84
CA GLN A 249 -22.05 2.30 26.50
C GLN A 249 -23.21 2.43 25.53
N ASP A 250 -22.97 2.96 24.32
CA ASP A 250 -24.00 3.10 23.30
C ASP A 250 -24.54 1.73 22.86
N PHE A 251 -23.66 0.75 22.65
CA PHE A 251 -24.07 -0.63 22.36
C PHE A 251 -24.91 -1.21 23.50
N LEU A 252 -24.44 -1.14 24.74
CA LEU A 252 -25.13 -1.68 25.92
C LEU A 252 -26.49 -1.01 26.17
N GLY A 253 -26.63 0.27 25.82
CA GLY A 253 -27.89 1.02 25.88
C GLY A 253 -28.89 0.67 24.77
N SER A 254 -28.45 -0.05 23.73
CA SER A 254 -29.30 -0.46 22.62
C SER A 254 -30.20 -1.65 22.98
N ALA A 255 -31.26 -1.85 22.17
CA ALA A 255 -32.16 -2.99 22.33
C ALA A 255 -31.46 -4.35 22.18
N VAL A 256 -30.35 -4.41 21.44
CA VAL A 256 -29.55 -5.63 21.23
C VAL A 256 -28.55 -5.81 22.38
N GLY A 257 -27.88 -4.74 22.81
CA GLY A 257 -26.85 -4.79 23.84
C GLY A 257 -27.36 -4.95 25.27
N THR A 258 -28.67 -4.80 25.52
CA THR A 258 -29.25 -5.01 26.86
C THR A 258 -29.00 -6.44 27.38
N ALA A 259 -28.88 -7.45 26.49
CA ALA A 259 -28.52 -8.81 26.89
C ALA A 259 -27.08 -8.95 27.42
N TRP A 260 -26.24 -7.95 27.15
CA TRP A 260 -24.81 -7.89 27.46
C TRP A 260 -24.49 -6.93 28.62
N SER A 261 -25.49 -6.27 29.22
CA SER A 261 -25.30 -5.24 30.25
C SER A 261 -24.91 -5.77 31.64
N THR A 262 -24.77 -7.08 31.80
CA THR A 262 -24.32 -7.69 33.06
C THR A 262 -22.84 -7.41 33.27
N ALA A 263 -22.44 -7.06 34.51
CA ALA A 263 -21.06 -6.72 34.85
C ALA A 263 -20.04 -7.81 34.42
N ASP A 264 -20.41 -9.09 34.49
CA ASP A 264 -19.54 -10.22 34.14
C ASP A 264 -19.25 -10.34 32.62
N LEU A 265 -20.03 -9.66 31.77
CA LEU A 265 -19.88 -9.69 30.31
C LEU A 265 -19.22 -8.42 29.77
N ARG A 266 -19.07 -7.39 30.61
CA ARG A 266 -18.46 -6.13 30.23
C ARG A 266 -16.99 -6.30 29.80
N PRO A 267 -16.14 -7.06 30.52
CA PRO A 267 -14.75 -7.30 30.10
C PRO A 267 -14.65 -7.90 28.70
N LEU A 268 -15.53 -8.86 28.36
CA LEU A 268 -15.56 -9.45 27.02
C LEU A 268 -15.90 -8.44 25.93
N LEU A 269 -16.84 -7.52 26.20
CA LEU A 269 -17.16 -6.45 25.26
C LEU A 269 -15.98 -5.49 25.07
N ASP A 270 -15.34 -5.09 26.16
CA ASP A 270 -14.20 -4.18 26.11
C ASP A 270 -13.02 -4.83 25.34
N ASP A 271 -12.74 -6.11 25.58
CA ASP A 271 -11.69 -6.87 24.89
C ASP A 271 -11.99 -6.99 23.38
N VAL A 272 -13.21 -7.38 23.00
CA VAL A 272 -13.62 -7.45 21.58
C VAL A 272 -13.54 -6.09 20.90
N LEU A 273 -13.95 -5.00 21.55
CA LEU A 273 -13.86 -3.65 20.98
C LEU A 273 -12.42 -3.15 20.88
N ALA A 274 -11.57 -3.47 21.85
CA ALA A 274 -10.14 -3.16 21.81
C ALA A 274 -9.44 -3.92 20.66
N SER A 275 -9.72 -5.22 20.49
CA SER A 275 -9.23 -5.97 19.32
C SER A 275 -9.75 -5.35 18.02
N ALA A 276 -11.01 -4.90 18.00
CA ALA A 276 -11.63 -4.31 16.82
C ALA A 276 -11.03 -2.96 16.42
N SER A 277 -10.56 -2.13 17.36
CA SER A 277 -9.80 -0.92 17.04
C SER A 277 -8.48 -1.21 16.32
N GLY A 278 -7.98 -2.44 16.38
CA GLY A 278 -6.84 -2.92 15.61
C GLY A 278 -7.19 -3.41 14.20
N ASN A 279 -8.46 -3.34 13.75
CA ASN A 279 -8.89 -3.73 12.39
C ASN A 279 -8.56 -2.68 11.32
N GLY A 280 -7.46 -1.94 11.51
CA GLY A 280 -6.99 -0.83 10.68
C GLY A 280 -7.38 0.55 11.22
N ARG A 281 -7.62 1.54 10.33
CA ARG A 281 -8.21 2.85 10.68
C ARG A 281 -9.72 2.72 10.99
N GLY A 282 -10.13 1.49 11.28
CA GLY A 282 -11.49 1.01 11.22
C GLY A 282 -12.29 1.42 12.44
N ASP A 283 -13.52 1.80 12.17
CA ASP A 283 -14.56 1.88 13.17
C ASP A 283 -14.79 0.49 13.82
N PRO A 284 -14.68 0.34 15.16
CA PRO A 284 -14.80 -0.96 15.84
C PRO A 284 -16.21 -1.57 15.75
N LEU A 285 -17.17 -0.83 15.21
CA LEU A 285 -18.52 -1.29 14.90
C LEU A 285 -18.67 -1.91 13.49
N ILE A 286 -17.65 -1.79 12.63
CA ILE A 286 -17.64 -2.36 11.28
C ILE A 286 -16.72 -3.58 11.25
N TRP A 287 -17.28 -4.72 10.83
CA TRP A 287 -16.58 -6.00 10.84
C TRP A 287 -16.58 -6.61 9.45
N SER A 288 -15.38 -6.81 8.92
CA SER A 288 -15.20 -7.60 7.71
C SER A 288 -15.20 -9.10 8.01
N PRO A 289 -15.44 -9.95 7.01
CA PRO A 289 -15.26 -11.40 7.14
C PRO A 289 -13.84 -11.80 7.57
N HIS A 290 -12.83 -11.06 7.10
CA HIS A 290 -11.42 -11.30 7.43
C HIS A 290 -11.17 -11.05 8.92
N ASN A 291 -11.60 -9.89 9.43
CA ASN A 291 -11.40 -9.51 10.83
C ASN A 291 -12.18 -10.38 11.80
N VAL A 292 -13.37 -10.86 11.41
CA VAL A 292 -14.10 -11.88 12.17
C VAL A 292 -13.31 -13.18 12.27
N GLN A 293 -12.76 -13.67 11.16
CA GLN A 293 -11.97 -14.91 11.16
C GLN A 293 -10.70 -14.75 11.99
N ARG A 294 -10.02 -13.61 11.85
CA ARG A 294 -8.81 -13.28 12.60
C ARG A 294 -9.07 -13.26 14.10
N LEU A 295 -10.11 -12.56 14.57
CA LEU A 295 -10.46 -12.49 15.99
C LEU A 295 -10.77 -13.88 16.58
N LEU A 296 -11.51 -14.69 15.83
CA LEU A 296 -11.95 -16.02 16.25
C LEU A 296 -10.96 -17.13 15.87
N ASP A 297 -9.73 -16.79 15.46
CA ASP A 297 -8.70 -17.77 15.14
C ASP A 297 -8.06 -18.29 16.43
N PRO A 298 -8.23 -19.58 16.77
CA PRO A 298 -7.67 -20.15 17.99
C PRO A 298 -6.14 -20.26 17.98
N GLU A 299 -5.47 -20.03 16.85
CA GLU A 299 -4.00 -20.04 16.76
C GLU A 299 -3.39 -18.66 17.04
N LEU A 300 -4.17 -17.58 16.91
CA LEU A 300 -3.65 -16.21 16.97
C LEU A 300 -3.95 -15.49 18.31
N TRP A 301 -4.94 -15.94 19.08
CA TRP A 301 -5.31 -15.39 20.41
C TRP A 301 -5.32 -13.86 20.50
N PHE A 302 -6.17 -13.22 19.69
CA PHE A 302 -6.38 -11.76 19.74
C PHE A 302 -7.20 -11.27 20.94
N LEU A 303 -7.82 -12.19 21.66
CA LEU A 303 -8.56 -11.95 22.89
C LEU A 303 -7.76 -12.51 24.07
N ASP A 304 -7.83 -11.85 25.21
CA ASP A 304 -7.18 -12.31 26.43
C ASP A 304 -7.82 -13.63 26.89
N ALA A 305 -6.99 -14.66 27.10
CA ALA A 305 -7.44 -15.98 27.55
C ALA A 305 -8.07 -15.92 28.95
N GLU A 306 -7.73 -14.92 29.76
CA GLU A 306 -8.29 -14.68 31.09
C GLU A 306 -9.63 -13.94 31.05
N THR A 307 -10.08 -13.45 29.88
CA THR A 307 -11.34 -12.72 29.73
C THR A 307 -12.53 -13.59 30.16
N PRO A 308 -13.36 -13.14 31.13
CA PRO A 308 -14.53 -13.88 31.56
C PRO A 308 -15.54 -14.15 30.44
N SER A 309 -16.09 -15.37 30.42
CA SER A 309 -17.08 -15.82 29.43
C SER A 309 -16.59 -15.78 27.97
N LEU A 310 -15.28 -15.95 27.74
CA LEU A 310 -14.65 -15.90 26.42
C LEU A 310 -15.35 -16.81 25.38
N GLU A 311 -15.90 -17.94 25.81
CA GLU A 311 -16.66 -18.85 24.92
C GLU A 311 -17.90 -18.20 24.29
N ARG A 312 -18.36 -17.07 24.82
CA ARG A 312 -19.48 -16.29 24.29
C ARG A 312 -19.06 -15.22 23.27
N ALA A 313 -17.76 -15.05 22.98
CA ALA A 313 -17.29 -14.09 21.99
C ALA A 313 -18.01 -14.20 20.62
N PRO A 314 -18.27 -15.40 20.06
CA PRO A 314 -19.02 -15.51 18.81
C PRO A 314 -20.49 -15.05 18.92
N GLU A 315 -21.13 -15.19 20.09
CA GLU A 315 -22.50 -14.69 20.30
C GLU A 315 -22.50 -13.16 20.35
N LEU A 316 -21.58 -12.59 21.13
CA LEU A 316 -21.41 -11.15 21.24
C LEU A 316 -21.12 -10.53 19.88
N LEU A 317 -20.19 -11.11 19.12
CA LEU A 317 -19.78 -10.61 17.82
C LEU A 317 -20.95 -10.59 16.83
N ARG A 318 -21.86 -11.58 16.85
CA ARG A 318 -23.06 -11.55 15.99
C ARG A 318 -23.96 -10.36 16.31
N ASP A 319 -24.12 -10.04 17.58
CA ASP A 319 -24.97 -8.94 18.03
C ASP A 319 -24.32 -7.59 17.77
N LEU A 320 -23.00 -7.48 17.99
CA LEU A 320 -22.22 -6.30 17.69
C LEU A 320 -22.19 -6.01 16.19
N ILE A 321 -22.02 -7.02 15.33
CA ILE A 321 -22.09 -6.87 13.87
C ILE A 321 -23.45 -6.33 13.44
N ARG A 322 -24.54 -6.90 13.96
CA ARG A 322 -25.90 -6.45 13.59
C ARG A 322 -26.15 -5.01 14.02
N TYR A 323 -25.76 -4.67 15.25
CA TYR A 323 -25.87 -3.32 15.77
C TYR A 323 -25.02 -2.35 14.97
N GLY A 324 -23.72 -2.59 14.90
CA GLY A 324 -22.75 -1.70 14.27
C GLY A 324 -23.02 -1.49 12.79
N HIS A 325 -23.29 -2.55 12.03
CA HIS A 325 -23.61 -2.42 10.60
C HIS A 325 -24.92 -1.66 10.37
N ALA A 326 -25.91 -1.81 11.25
CA ALA A 326 -27.16 -1.05 11.16
C ALA A 326 -26.95 0.44 11.47
N GLU A 327 -26.23 0.75 12.55
CA GLU A 327 -25.90 2.13 12.95
C GLU A 327 -25.07 2.86 11.88
N ARG A 328 -24.18 2.14 11.20
CA ARG A 328 -23.34 2.69 10.11
C ARG A 328 -23.97 2.59 8.72
N GLY A 329 -25.19 2.07 8.62
CA GLY A 329 -25.94 2.01 7.37
C GLY A 329 -25.34 1.07 6.32
N LEU A 330 -24.61 0.04 6.73
CA LEU A 330 -24.07 -0.97 5.82
C LEU A 330 -25.20 -1.74 5.15
N ARG A 331 -24.99 -2.12 3.89
CA ARG A 331 -25.96 -2.92 3.16
C ARG A 331 -26.15 -4.30 3.81
N PRO A 332 -27.37 -4.86 3.80
CA PRO A 332 -27.68 -6.13 4.46
C PRO A 332 -26.78 -7.31 4.04
N GLU A 333 -26.31 -7.29 2.80
CA GLU A 333 -25.45 -8.34 2.26
C GLU A 333 -24.08 -8.40 2.96
N LEU A 334 -23.45 -7.27 3.29
CA LEU A 334 -22.17 -7.25 4.00
C LEU A 334 -22.33 -7.82 5.41
N THR A 335 -23.41 -7.44 6.10
CA THR A 335 -23.80 -8.00 7.40
C THR A 335 -23.99 -9.51 7.31
N ARG A 336 -24.65 -10.01 6.27
CA ARG A 336 -24.85 -11.46 6.06
C ARG A 336 -23.52 -12.19 5.87
N ILE A 337 -22.58 -11.63 5.10
CA ILE A 337 -21.27 -12.24 4.86
C ILE A 337 -20.44 -12.25 6.15
N ALA A 338 -20.40 -11.15 6.91
CA ALA A 338 -19.70 -11.09 8.19
C ALA A 338 -20.27 -12.10 9.21
N LEU A 339 -21.60 -12.21 9.32
CA LEU A 339 -22.24 -13.21 10.18
C LEU A 339 -21.92 -14.65 9.75
N ALA A 340 -21.86 -14.92 8.44
CA ALA A 340 -21.46 -16.23 7.94
C ALA A 340 -20.00 -16.57 8.30
N ALA A 341 -19.11 -15.57 8.36
CA ALA A 341 -17.75 -15.76 8.85
C ALA A 341 -17.74 -16.16 10.33
N VAL A 342 -18.58 -15.53 11.17
CA VAL A 342 -18.72 -15.92 12.59
C VAL A 342 -19.17 -17.37 12.69
N ASP A 343 -20.19 -17.75 11.93
CA ASP A 343 -20.73 -19.11 11.95
C ASP A 343 -19.68 -20.16 11.52
N SER A 344 -18.78 -19.80 10.59
CA SER A 344 -17.71 -20.68 10.13
C SER A 344 -16.61 -20.88 11.19
N ALA A 345 -16.26 -19.85 11.97
CA ALA A 345 -15.16 -19.87 12.93
C ALA A 345 -15.58 -20.31 14.35
N ALA A 346 -16.83 -20.05 14.74
CA ALA A 346 -17.30 -20.19 16.14
C ALA A 346 -17.03 -21.55 16.78
N THR A 347 -17.24 -22.65 16.03
CA THR A 347 -17.08 -24.01 16.59
C THR A 347 -15.63 -24.29 16.98
N ALA A 348 -14.68 -23.93 16.11
CA ALA A 348 -13.25 -24.16 16.35
C ALA A 348 -12.75 -23.31 17.52
N PHE A 349 -13.15 -22.04 17.55
CA PHE A 349 -12.83 -21.11 18.63
C PHE A 349 -13.31 -21.61 20.00
N VAL A 350 -14.60 -21.92 20.14
CA VAL A 350 -15.18 -22.39 21.42
C VAL A 350 -14.53 -23.70 21.89
N ALA A 351 -14.19 -24.60 20.97
CA ALA A 351 -13.48 -25.83 21.31
C ALA A 351 -12.04 -25.56 21.80
N ALA A 352 -11.38 -24.50 21.31
CA ALA A 352 -10.06 -24.10 21.80
C ALA A 352 -10.12 -23.46 23.18
N VAL A 353 -11.05 -22.52 23.41
CA VAL A 353 -11.26 -21.88 24.72
C VAL A 353 -11.54 -22.92 25.81
N ARG A 354 -12.37 -23.92 25.52
CA ARG A 354 -12.65 -24.99 26.49
C ARG A 354 -11.44 -25.85 26.82
N ARG A 355 -10.58 -26.12 25.84
CA ARG A 355 -9.33 -26.88 26.08
C ARG A 355 -8.37 -26.10 26.97
N LEU A 356 -8.22 -24.79 26.77
CA LEU A 356 -7.40 -23.95 27.66
C LEU A 356 -7.90 -24.00 29.10
N ALA A 357 -9.22 -23.87 29.31
CA ALA A 357 -9.79 -23.94 30.65
C ALA A 357 -9.61 -25.33 31.33
N GLU A 358 -9.50 -26.40 30.54
CA GLU A 358 -9.18 -27.74 31.04
C GLU A 358 -7.70 -27.87 31.41
N ASP A 359 -6.79 -27.31 30.60
CA ASP A 359 -5.34 -27.33 30.84
C ASP A 359 -4.95 -26.48 32.08
N ASP A 360 -5.60 -25.33 32.30
CA ASP A 360 -5.38 -24.49 33.49
C ASP A 360 -5.93 -25.10 34.80
N ALA A 361 -6.92 -26.00 34.68
CA ALA A 361 -7.52 -26.68 35.83
C ALA A 361 -6.70 -27.89 36.33
N ASP A 362 -5.70 -28.33 35.55
CA ASP A 362 -4.82 -29.47 35.87
C ASP A 362 -3.33 -29.04 35.84
N PRO A 363 -2.89 -28.12 36.72
CA PRO A 363 -1.49 -27.75 36.81
C PRO A 363 -0.71 -28.90 37.47
N GLU A 364 0.25 -29.49 36.74
CA GLU A 364 1.15 -30.55 37.26
C GLU A 364 1.77 -30.24 38.64
#